data_AF-A0A0F4V7B5-F1
#
_entry.id   AF-A0A0F4V7B5-F1
#
_cell.length_a   1.000
_cell.length_b   1.000
_cell.length_c   1.000
_cell.angle_alpha   90.00
_cell.angle_beta   90.00
_cell.angle_gamma   90.00
#
_symmetry.space_group_name_H-M   'P 1'
#
loop_
_entity.id
_entity.type
_entity.pdbx_description
1 polymer ?
#
loop_
_entity_poly.entity_id
_entity_poly.type
_entity_poly.pdbx_seq_one_letter_code
_entity_poly.pdbx_strand_id
1 'polypeptide(L)' 'MAEQYSLPDVLARMYENQLAVEAALMELVLLEEQRGSSEACENARGALENIGENAGHIKQGIARLRGAAGTSEY' A
#
# COMPACT_ATOMS: atom_id res chain seq x y z
N MET A 1 28.22 -0.75 -9.49
CA MET A 1 27.42 -1.95 -9.16
C MET A 1 26.05 -1.45 -8.78
N ALA A 2 25.00 -1.85 -9.51
CA ALA A 2 23.65 -1.49 -9.09
C ALA A 2 23.40 -2.17 -7.76
N GLU A 3 23.15 -1.40 -6.69
CA GLU A 3 22.68 -1.95 -5.42
C GLU A 3 21.42 -2.75 -5.73
N GLN A 4 21.52 -4.07 -5.68
CA GLN A 4 20.42 -4.96 -6.00
C GLN A 4 19.50 -4.96 -4.79
N TYR A 5 18.44 -4.14 -4.83
CA TYR A 5 17.46 -4.07 -3.76
C TYR A 5 16.93 -5.48 -3.44
N SER A 6 16.92 -5.83 -2.16
CA SER A 6 16.33 -7.09 -1.73
C SER A 6 14.81 -7.06 -1.95
N LEU A 7 14.18 -8.24 -2.12
CA LEU A 7 12.73 -8.32 -2.27
C LEU A 7 11.98 -7.62 -1.10
N PRO A 8 12.36 -7.80 0.19
CA PRO A 8 11.78 -7.03 1.30
C PRO A 8 11.91 -5.51 1.16
N ASP A 9 12.96 -5.00 0.54
CA ASP A 9 13.18 -3.56 0.40
C ASP A 9 12.32 -2.98 -0.72
N VAL A 10 12.20 -3.69 -1.85
CA VAL A 10 11.26 -3.31 -2.91
C VAL A 10 9.82 -3.34 -2.40
N LEU A 11 9.44 -4.37 -1.64
CA LEU A 11 8.11 -4.45 -1.04
C LEU A 11 7.86 -3.34 -0.02
N ALA A 12 8.87 -2.94 0.76
CA ALA A 12 8.74 -1.80 1.67
C ALA A 12 8.44 -0.50 0.91
N ARG A 13 9.10 -0.27 -0.24
CA ARG A 13 8.77 0.87 -1.12
C ARG A 13 7.37 0.77 -1.70
N MET A 14 6.91 -0.42 -2.08
CA MET A 14 5.52 -0.59 -2.54
C MET A 14 4.50 -0.35 -1.43
N TYR A 15 4.81 -0.72 -0.18
CA TYR A 15 3.99 -0.37 0.98
C TYR A 15 3.90 1.14 1.19
N GLU A 16 5.02 1.86 1.12
CA GLU A 16 5.05 3.33 1.17
C GLU A 16 4.18 3.95 0.06
N ASN A 17 4.25 3.39 -1.16
CA ASN A 17 3.41 3.84 -2.26
C ASN A 17 1.92 3.61 -2.00
N GLN A 18 1.51 2.48 -1.39
CA GLN A 18 0.11 2.27 -1.01
C GLN A 18 -0.38 3.38 -0.08
N LEU A 19 0.40 3.72 0.95
CA LEU A 19 0.02 4.79 1.90
C LEU A 19 -0.05 6.16 1.23
N ALA A 20 0.90 6.48 0.35
CA ALA A 20 0.92 7.75 -0.35
C ALA A 20 -0.27 7.89 -1.33
N VAL A 21 -0.60 6.82 -2.05
CA VAL A 21 -1.74 6.80 -2.98
C VAL A 21 -3.06 6.83 -2.21
N GLU A 22 -3.17 6.11 -1.08
CA GLU A 22 -4.34 6.16 -0.21
C GLU A 22 -4.61 7.59 0.26
N ALA A 23 -3.58 8.27 0.77
CA ALA A 23 -3.70 9.64 1.25
C ALA A 23 -4.10 10.61 0.12
N ALA A 24 -3.44 10.52 -1.04
CA ALA A 24 -3.75 11.37 -2.19
C ALA A 24 -5.17 11.14 -2.71
N LEU A 25 -5.61 9.88 -2.82
CA LEU A 25 -6.95 9.55 -3.29
C LEU A 25 -8.02 9.96 -2.26
N MET A 26 -7.77 9.78 -0.96
CA MET A 26 -8.68 10.21 0.09
C MET A 26 -8.88 11.73 0.07
N GLU A 27 -7.82 12.51 -0.14
CA GLU A 27 -7.92 13.97 -0.29
C GLU A 27 -8.74 14.37 -1.53
N LEU A 28 -8.53 13.70 -2.66
CA LEU A 28 -9.33 13.94 -3.87
C LEU A 28 -10.81 13.58 -3.68
N VAL A 29 -11.12 12.48 -2.99
CA VAL A 29 -12.51 12.10 -2.66
C VAL A 29 -13.16 13.15 -1.79
N LEU A 30 -12.46 13.60 -0.73
CA LEU A 30 -12.98 14.65 0.16
C LEU A 30 -13.23 15.98 -0.57
N LEU A 31 -12.42 16.32 -1.57
CA LEU A 31 -12.61 17.51 -2.40
C LEU A 31 -13.83 17.37 -3.32
N GLU A 32 -13.98 16.23 -3.99
CA GLU A 32 -15.11 16.00 -4.90
C GLU A 32 -16.44 15.85 -4.14
N GLU A 33 -16.44 15.31 -2.92
CA GLU A 33 -17.63 15.21 -2.08
C GLU A 33 -18.25 16.57 -1.74
N GLN A 34 -17.46 17.66 -1.73
CA GLN A 34 -17.98 19.02 -1.57
C GLN A 34 -18.88 19.46 -2.73
N ARG A 35 -18.77 18.82 -3.89
CA ARG A 35 -19.62 19.05 -5.07
C ARG A 35 -20.83 18.12 -5.12
N GLY A 36 -20.97 17.22 -4.15
CA GLY A 36 -21.99 16.19 -4.07
C GLY A 36 -21.43 14.79 -4.32
N SER A 37 -21.95 13.80 -3.60
CA SER A 37 -21.55 12.39 -3.79
C SER A 37 -21.91 11.92 -5.20
N SER A 38 -20.96 11.29 -5.86
CA SER A 38 -21.12 10.72 -7.21
C SER A 38 -20.68 9.26 -7.24
N GLU A 39 -21.05 8.54 -8.30
CA GLU A 39 -20.53 7.18 -8.56
C GLU A 39 -19.00 7.13 -8.54
N ALA A 40 -18.33 8.22 -8.91
CA ALA A 40 -16.87 8.32 -8.84
C ALA A 40 -16.37 8.33 -7.38
N CYS A 41 -17.08 8.98 -6.45
CA CYS A 41 -16.76 8.94 -5.01
C CYS A 41 -16.95 7.54 -4.43
N GLU A 42 -18.01 6.83 -4.83
CA GLU A 42 -18.27 5.45 -4.40
C GLU A 42 -17.19 4.49 -4.93
N ASN A 43 -16.85 4.59 -6.21
CA ASN A 43 -15.76 3.81 -6.82
C ASN A 43 -14.41 4.10 -6.16
N ALA A 44 -14.13 5.37 -5.85
CA ALA A 44 -12.90 5.76 -5.18
C ALA A 44 -12.84 5.23 -3.73
N ARG A 45 -13.97 5.19 -3.01
CA ARG A 45 -14.06 4.54 -1.68
C ARG A 45 -13.78 3.04 -1.75
N GLY A 46 -14.33 2.34 -2.76
CA GLY A 46 -13.99 0.93 -3.01
C GLY A 46 -12.51 0.74 -3.38
N ALA A 47 -11.91 1.68 -4.11
CA ALA A 47 -10.47 1.65 -4.39
C ALA A 47 -9.62 1.86 -3.13
N LEU A 48 -10.01 2.77 -2.24
CA LEU A 48 -9.34 2.99 -0.94
C LEU A 48 -9.36 1.73 -0.07
N GLU A 49 -10.49 1.01 -0.03
CA GLU A 49 -10.59 -0.27 0.69
C GLU A 49 -9.57 -1.30 0.17
N ASN A 50 -9.53 -1.51 -1.15
CA ASN A 50 -8.56 -2.41 -1.80
C ASN A 50 -7.11 -1.98 -1.55
N ILE A 51 -6.83 -0.66 -1.55
CA ILE A 51 -5.49 -0.13 -1.27
C ILE A 51 -5.05 -0.50 0.16
N GLY A 52 -5.94 -0.34 1.14
CA GLY A 52 -5.69 -0.70 2.54
C GLY A 52 -5.45 -2.20 2.72
N GLU A 53 -6.25 -3.05 2.08
CA GLU A 53 -6.04 -4.51 2.08
C GLU A 53 -4.67 -4.89 1.50
N ASN A 54 -4.31 -4.31 0.36
CA ASN A 54 -3.03 -4.52 -0.29
C ASN A 54 -1.86 -4.06 0.59
N ALA A 55 -1.98 -2.90 1.25
CA ALA A 55 -0.98 -2.42 2.20
C ALA A 55 -0.79 -3.42 3.36
N GLY A 56 -1.88 -3.98 3.87
CA GLY A 56 -1.87 -5.04 4.88
C GLY A 56 -1.15 -6.29 4.41
N HIS A 57 -1.47 -6.79 3.23
CA HIS A 57 -0.82 -7.97 2.63
C HIS A 57 0.69 -7.75 2.42
N ILE A 58 1.09 -6.60 1.90
CA ILE A 58 2.51 -6.27 1.69
C ILE A 58 3.25 -6.23 3.03
N LYS A 59 2.67 -5.55 4.04
CA LYS A 59 3.27 -5.46 5.39
C LYS A 59 3.48 -6.83 6.02
N GLN A 60 2.49 -7.72 5.91
CA GLN A 60 2.59 -9.10 6.39
C GLN A 60 3.61 -9.92 5.58
N GLY A 61 3.65 -9.75 4.26
CA GLY A 61 4.63 -10.40 3.38
C GLY A 61 6.07 -10.03 3.74
N ILE A 62 6.33 -8.74 3.99
CA ILE A 62 7.65 -8.26 4.45
C ILE A 62 8.02 -8.92 5.79
N ALA A 63 7.10 -8.95 6.76
CA ALA A 63 7.35 -9.56 8.07
C ALA A 63 7.73 -11.05 7.96
N ARG A 64 7.04 -11.80 7.08
CA ARG A 64 7.36 -13.21 6.82
C ARG A 64 8.71 -13.40 6.15
N LEU A 65 9.05 -12.58 5.15
CA LEU A 65 10.33 -12.66 4.46
C LEU A 65 11.51 -12.32 5.38
N ARG A 66 11.36 -11.29 6.22
CA ARG A 66 12.39 -10.92 7.21
C ARG A 66 12.51 -11.96 8.33
N GLY A 67 11.39 -12.57 8.76
CA GLY A 67 11.40 -13.66 9.73
C GLY A 67 12.04 -14.95 9.20
N ALA A 68 11.76 -15.32 7.94
CA ALA A 68 12.35 -16.50 7.29
C ALA A 68 13.88 -16.37 7.08
N ALA A 69 14.37 -15.15 6.88
CA ALA A 69 15.81 -14.89 6.79
C ALA A 69 16.56 -15.19 8.12
N GLY A 70 15.90 -15.02 9.27
CA GLY A 70 16.48 -15.29 10.60
C GLY A 70 16.46 -16.77 11.02
N THR A 71 15.70 -17.63 10.32
CA THR A 71 15.60 -19.07 10.63
C THR A 71 16.53 -19.95 9.79
N SER A 72 17.27 -19.37 8.84
CA SER A 72 18.16 -20.11 7.93
C SER A 72 19.61 -20.24 8.44
N GLU A 73 19.94 -19.73 9.63
CA GLU A 73 21.29 -19.73 10.21
C GLU A 73 21.52 -20.78 11.33
N TYR A 74 20.64 -21.77 11.49
CA TYR A 74 20.83 -22.87 12.46
C TYR A 74 20.61 -24.24 11.85
#